data_AF-A0A2H3JLS5-F1
#
_entry.id   AF-A0A2H3JLS5-F1
#
_cell.length_a   1.000
_cell.length_b   1.000
_cell.length_c   1.000
_cell.angle_alpha   90.00
_cell.angle_beta   90.00
_cell.angle_gamma   90.00
#
_symmetry.space_group_name_H-M   'P 1'
#
loop_
_entity.id
_entity.type
_entity.pdbx_description
1 polymer ?
#
loop_
_entity_poly.entity_id
_entity_poly.type
_entity_poly.pdbx_seq_one_letter_code
_entity_poly.pdbx_strand_id
1 'polypeptide(L)'
;MDRRPLLALPPKQSFGTVPPAQTYGYGTTQGASSARGSPEQHRRNSLLAEVPEEVGFADTDIEEEELELELEERGYYIGSYKRKVALYSLVPISSIFVFVILAVAPSLIWRPDQPSPPAHTRSFSSPLPELLVTIALWSLSYLLRMPIYNLASAVFPIPLLQSLLFNTVYVLLSQLLRLSAVPILHIRYEMQYPLPTWRDPAFHRVWWVALGWALADVTVGIAQGYEQLALYRDAMVPEAHARDVLMRWRYAYEGAQTRRSQISPDEALRMSPRSLHENEDLDGTRKSEAALRLAVDQDFEQLVRLKDREELEDIYGIPPIKIPVFVSCLQRLDAFVLSLGMTLIVSAAYLRAPLAFPDGKSLPPIYTNSALAAAFPLIIVVHLVLALLHTPPVLARVGVHTTAYVGLLVGLGSVFTGLGLWGALS
;
A
#
# COMPACT_ATOMS: atom_id res chain seq x y z
N MET A 1 7.31 -6.33 5.80
CA MET A 1 7.65 -5.98 4.42
C MET A 1 6.74 -4.85 4.08
N ASP A 2 7.28 -3.63 4.08
CA ASP A 2 6.47 -2.47 3.76
C ASP A 2 6.11 -2.60 2.28
N ARG A 3 4.95 -3.24 2.01
CA ARG A 3 4.26 -2.99 0.76
C ARG A 3 4.12 -1.50 0.71
N ARG A 4 4.65 -0.88 -0.34
CA ARG A 4 4.43 0.53 -0.58
C ARG A 4 2.92 0.81 -0.33
N PRO A 5 2.52 1.71 0.57
CA PRO A 5 1.55 2.70 0.16
C PRO A 5 2.18 3.38 -1.04
N LEU A 6 1.76 2.98 -2.23
CA LEU A 6 1.88 3.89 -3.35
C LEU A 6 0.74 4.87 -3.15
N LEU A 7 1.05 5.99 -2.50
CA LEU A 7 0.16 7.05 -2.00
C LEU A 7 -0.03 7.02 -0.47
N ALA A 8 0.96 7.52 0.26
CA ALA A 8 0.58 8.59 1.16
C ALA A 8 0.40 9.79 0.24
N LEU A 9 -0.85 10.17 -0.05
CA LEU A 9 -1.11 11.51 -0.56
C LEU A 9 -0.38 12.49 0.38
N PRO A 10 0.38 13.45 -0.14
CA PRO A 10 1.03 14.43 0.73
C PRO A 10 -0.03 15.03 1.65
N PRO A 11 0.26 15.24 2.95
CA PRO A 11 -0.68 15.91 3.84
C PRO A 11 -1.08 17.22 3.18
N LYS A 12 -2.38 17.50 3.15
CA LYS A 12 -3.03 18.70 2.58
C LYS A 12 -2.21 19.96 2.92
N GLN A 13 -1.26 20.33 2.07
CA GLN A 13 -0.52 21.58 2.17
C GLN A 13 -1.35 22.63 1.44
N SER A 14 -2.26 23.26 2.18
CA SER A 14 -2.74 24.58 1.81
C SER A 14 -1.55 25.53 1.92
N PHE A 15 -0.98 25.98 0.80
CA PHE A 15 -0.44 27.33 0.56
C PHE A 15 0.13 27.39 -0.85
N GLY A 16 -0.34 28.37 -1.63
CA GLY A 16 -0.07 28.49 -3.05
C GLY A 16 1.28 29.09 -3.41
N THR A 17 1.80 28.68 -4.55
CA THR A 17 2.45 29.56 -5.56
C THR A 17 2.62 28.74 -6.83
N VAL A 18 2.09 29.25 -7.94
CA VAL A 18 2.10 28.61 -9.27
C VAL A 18 3.47 28.77 -9.91
N PRO A 19 4.13 27.71 -10.40
CA PRO A 19 5.18 27.82 -11.40
C PRO A 19 4.61 27.66 -12.83
N PRO A 20 5.28 28.24 -13.85
CA PRO A 20 4.74 28.37 -15.19
C PRO A 20 4.72 27.04 -15.96
N ALA A 21 3.67 26.89 -16.77
CA ALA A 21 3.41 25.76 -17.65
C ALA A 21 4.53 25.54 -18.67
N GLN A 22 4.97 24.28 -18.82
CA GLN A 22 5.78 23.82 -19.94
C GLN A 22 4.88 23.19 -21.00
N THR A 23 4.90 23.82 -22.16
CA THR A 23 4.26 23.43 -23.41
C THR A 23 4.92 22.17 -23.99
N TYR A 24 4.13 21.12 -24.20
CA TYR A 24 4.44 20.08 -25.18
C TYR A 24 3.37 20.10 -26.26
N GLY A 25 3.77 20.45 -27.47
CA GLY A 25 2.95 20.29 -28.67
C GLY A 25 3.25 18.95 -29.33
N TYR A 26 2.19 18.26 -29.78
CA TYR A 26 2.20 17.41 -30.97
C TYR A 26 0.77 17.10 -31.42
N GLY A 27 0.53 17.20 -32.73
CA GLY A 27 -0.40 16.35 -33.48
C GLY A 27 -1.90 16.67 -33.40
N THR A 28 -2.37 17.54 -34.28
CA THR A 28 -3.78 17.73 -34.61
C THR A 28 -4.41 16.47 -35.22
N THR A 29 -5.28 15.79 -34.47
CA THR A 29 -6.47 15.11 -35.00
C THR A 29 -7.65 15.46 -34.10
N GLN A 30 -8.64 16.16 -34.66
CA GLN A 30 -9.87 16.58 -33.99
C GLN A 30 -10.76 15.35 -33.77
N GLY A 31 -10.65 14.73 -32.60
CA GLY A 31 -11.71 13.96 -31.95
C GLY A 31 -12.00 14.62 -30.62
N ALA A 32 -13.26 14.94 -30.33
CA ALA A 32 -13.65 15.57 -29.07
C ALA A 32 -13.34 14.62 -27.90
N SER A 33 -12.20 14.84 -27.25
CA SER A 33 -11.79 14.13 -26.04
C SER A 33 -12.68 14.58 -24.88
N SER A 34 -13.59 13.69 -24.48
CA SER A 34 -14.30 13.80 -23.21
C SER A 34 -13.28 13.63 -22.09
N ALA A 35 -13.01 14.69 -21.32
CA ALA A 35 -12.19 14.66 -20.10
C ALA A 35 -12.80 13.82 -18.96
N ARG A 36 -13.77 12.95 -19.26
CA ARG A 36 -14.48 12.05 -18.34
C ARG A 36 -14.36 10.56 -18.74
N GLY A 37 -13.60 10.23 -19.77
CA GLY A 37 -13.43 8.84 -20.20
C GLY A 37 -12.45 8.08 -19.29
N SER A 38 -12.86 6.90 -18.82
CA SER A 38 -11.99 5.97 -18.08
C SER A 38 -10.81 5.48 -18.96
N PRO A 39 -9.62 5.23 -18.39
CA PRO A 39 -8.47 4.65 -19.12
C PRO A 39 -8.78 3.28 -19.76
N GLU A 40 -9.79 2.55 -19.29
CA GLU A 40 -10.28 1.31 -19.93
C GLU A 40 -10.71 1.54 -21.38
N GLN A 41 -11.29 2.71 -21.68
CA GLN A 41 -11.66 3.09 -23.04
C GLN A 41 -10.44 3.22 -23.97
N HIS A 42 -9.29 3.65 -23.43
CA HIS A 42 -8.05 3.76 -24.21
C HIS A 42 -7.33 2.42 -24.38
N ARG A 43 -7.48 1.50 -23.41
CA ARG A 43 -6.94 0.14 -23.47
C ARG A 43 -7.67 -0.72 -24.51
N ARG A 44 -9.00 -0.61 -24.55
CA ARG A 44 -9.86 -1.33 -25.51
C ARG A 44 -9.81 -0.74 -26.92
N ASN A 45 -9.66 0.57 -27.07
CA ASN A 45 -9.50 1.21 -28.39
C ASN A 45 -8.11 0.98 -29.02
N SER A 46 -7.25 0.14 -28.43
CA SER A 46 -6.07 -0.38 -29.11
C SER A 46 -6.54 -1.30 -30.25
N LEU A 47 -6.17 -0.95 -31.48
CA LEU A 47 -6.61 -1.46 -32.81
C LEU A 47 -6.64 -2.99 -33.07
N LEU A 48 -6.56 -3.84 -32.05
CA LEU A 48 -6.84 -5.27 -32.15
C LEU A 48 -8.34 -5.48 -32.03
N ALA A 49 -8.98 -5.59 -33.19
CA ALA A 49 -10.40 -5.84 -33.36
C ALA A 49 -10.92 -6.95 -32.43
N GLU A 50 -12.00 -6.64 -31.71
CA GLU A 50 -12.84 -7.57 -31.00
C GLU A 50 -13.29 -8.69 -31.96
N VAL A 51 -12.93 -9.93 -31.65
CA VAL A 51 -13.30 -11.11 -32.43
C VAL A 51 -14.77 -11.40 -32.13
N PRO A 52 -15.67 -11.46 -33.12
CA PRO A 52 -17.07 -11.81 -32.89
C PRO A 52 -17.16 -13.25 -32.37
N GLU A 53 -17.48 -13.43 -31.09
CA GLU A 53 -17.75 -14.77 -30.55
C GLU A 53 -19.19 -15.19 -30.87
N GLU A 54 -19.35 -16.46 -31.28
CA GLU A 54 -20.61 -17.01 -31.77
C GLU A 54 -21.65 -17.16 -30.65
N VAL A 55 -22.82 -16.61 -30.91
CA VAL A 55 -23.97 -16.51 -30.02
C VAL A 55 -24.59 -17.88 -29.79
N GLY A 56 -24.48 -18.41 -28.57
CA GLY A 56 -25.12 -19.65 -28.18
C GLY A 56 -25.23 -19.80 -26.68
N PHE A 57 -26.40 -19.44 -26.14
CA PHE A 57 -26.91 -19.75 -24.79
C PHE A 57 -26.45 -18.86 -23.62
N ALA A 58 -26.66 -17.53 -23.63
CA ALA A 58 -26.48 -16.68 -22.43
C ALA A 58 -27.08 -15.24 -22.48
N ASP A 59 -28.22 -14.98 -23.13
CA ASP A 59 -28.68 -13.58 -23.38
C ASP A 59 -28.78 -12.70 -22.11
N THR A 60 -29.11 -13.25 -20.93
CA THR A 60 -29.18 -12.46 -19.68
C THR A 60 -27.83 -12.17 -19.03
N ASP A 61 -26.88 -13.10 -19.12
CA ASP A 61 -25.56 -12.91 -18.50
C ASP A 61 -24.71 -11.93 -19.32
N ILE A 62 -24.90 -11.92 -20.64
CA ILE A 62 -24.28 -10.97 -21.57
C ILE A 62 -24.77 -9.54 -21.31
N GLU A 63 -26.08 -9.34 -21.07
CA GLU A 63 -26.63 -8.02 -20.75
C GLU A 63 -26.10 -7.46 -19.42
N GLU A 64 -25.90 -8.30 -18.40
CA GLU A 64 -25.36 -7.87 -17.11
C GLU A 64 -23.88 -7.53 -17.19
N GLU A 65 -23.10 -8.30 -17.95
CA GLU A 65 -21.70 -8.01 -18.21
C GLU A 65 -21.54 -6.72 -19.02
N GLU A 66 -22.32 -6.52 -20.09
CA GLU A 66 -22.33 -5.27 -20.86
C GLU A 66 -22.69 -4.07 -19.99
N LEU A 67 -23.65 -4.24 -19.08
CA LEU A 67 -24.05 -3.19 -18.14
C LEU A 67 -22.95 -2.85 -17.13
N GLU A 68 -22.26 -3.85 -16.60
CA GLU A 68 -21.09 -3.65 -15.74
C GLU A 68 -19.99 -2.93 -16.49
N LEU A 69 -19.71 -3.33 -17.73
CA LEU A 69 -18.72 -2.71 -18.60
C LEU A 69 -19.06 -1.24 -18.89
N GLU A 70 -20.30 -0.89 -19.26
CA GLU A 70 -20.73 0.50 -19.49
C GLU A 70 -20.56 1.38 -18.23
N LEU A 71 -20.79 0.82 -17.04
CA LEU A 71 -20.59 1.53 -15.77
C LEU A 71 -19.10 1.73 -15.48
N GLU A 72 -18.28 0.71 -15.70
CA GLU A 72 -16.83 0.75 -15.46
C GLU A 72 -16.13 1.72 -16.41
N GLU A 73 -16.58 1.81 -17.66
CA GLU A 73 -16.12 2.82 -18.63
C GLU A 73 -16.40 4.25 -18.16
N ARG A 74 -17.43 4.44 -17.31
CA ARG A 74 -17.77 5.72 -16.68
C ARG A 74 -17.19 5.84 -15.27
N GLY A 75 -16.42 4.85 -14.82
CA GLY A 75 -15.81 4.83 -13.50
C GLY A 75 -16.80 4.57 -12.36
N TYR A 76 -17.92 3.91 -12.63
CA TYR A 76 -18.85 3.40 -11.63
C TYR A 76 -18.70 1.88 -11.52
N TYR A 77 -18.98 1.35 -10.34
CA TYR A 77 -18.87 -0.09 -10.09
C TYR A 77 -20.14 -0.61 -9.45
N ILE A 78 -20.60 -1.78 -9.90
CA ILE A 78 -21.76 -2.43 -9.32
C ILE A 78 -21.40 -2.98 -7.94
N GLY A 79 -22.20 -2.63 -6.94
CA GLY A 79 -22.12 -3.24 -5.62
C GLY A 79 -22.43 -2.31 -4.47
N SER A 80 -22.53 -2.91 -3.28
CA SER A 80 -22.73 -2.15 -2.04
C SER A 80 -21.39 -1.89 -1.36
N TYR A 81 -21.00 -0.62 -1.25
CA TYR A 81 -19.84 -0.19 -0.47
C TYR A 81 -19.85 -0.75 0.95
N LYS A 82 -21.00 -0.70 1.63
CA LYS A 82 -21.16 -1.24 2.99
C LYS A 82 -20.81 -2.73 3.07
N ARG A 83 -21.22 -3.52 2.06
CA ARG A 83 -20.90 -4.95 1.99
C ARG A 83 -19.40 -5.17 1.78
N LYS A 84 -18.76 -4.39 0.90
CA LYS A 84 -17.31 -4.50 0.64
C LYS A 84 -16.48 -4.08 1.86
N VAL A 85 -16.87 -3.01 2.56
CA VAL A 85 -16.24 -2.61 3.83
C VAL A 85 -16.42 -3.68 4.92
N ALA A 86 -17.63 -4.25 5.05
CA ALA A 86 -17.89 -5.34 5.98
C ALA A 86 -17.03 -6.56 5.67
N LEU A 87 -16.89 -6.93 4.38
CA LEU A 87 -16.01 -8.01 3.95
C LEU A 87 -14.54 -7.68 4.29
N TYR A 88 -14.09 -6.44 4.04
CA TYR A 88 -12.74 -6.00 4.33
C TYR A 88 -12.41 -5.99 5.84
N SER A 89 -13.42 -5.89 6.72
CA SER A 89 -13.22 -6.03 8.17
C SER A 89 -12.67 -7.40 8.59
N LEU A 90 -12.73 -8.42 7.72
CA LEU A 90 -12.04 -9.70 7.92
C LEU A 90 -10.52 -9.57 7.94
N VAL A 91 -9.94 -8.56 7.27
CA VAL A 91 -8.48 -8.33 7.23
C VAL A 91 -7.91 -7.99 8.62
N PRO A 92 -8.41 -6.98 9.36
CA PRO A 92 -7.92 -6.73 10.71
C PRO A 92 -8.22 -7.88 11.67
N ILE A 93 -9.38 -8.54 11.55
CA ILE A 93 -9.74 -9.68 12.43
C ILE A 93 -8.76 -10.84 12.22
N SER A 94 -8.50 -11.23 10.96
CA SER A 94 -7.52 -12.28 10.65
C SER A 94 -6.11 -11.88 11.06
N SER A 95 -5.74 -10.61 10.92
CA SER A 95 -4.43 -10.09 11.34
C SER A 95 -4.24 -10.16 12.86
N ILE A 96 -5.26 -9.78 13.63
CA ILE A 96 -5.25 -9.90 15.11
C ILE A 96 -5.15 -11.38 15.50
N PHE A 97 -5.91 -12.25 14.84
CA PHE A 97 -5.87 -13.69 15.10
C PHE A 97 -4.46 -14.28 14.85
N VAL A 98 -3.84 -13.97 13.71
CA VAL A 98 -2.48 -14.39 13.38
C VAL A 98 -1.47 -13.82 14.39
N PHE A 99 -1.61 -12.54 14.76
CA PHE A 99 -0.75 -11.90 15.76
C PHE A 99 -0.83 -12.62 17.12
N VAL A 100 -2.04 -12.95 17.59
CA VAL A 100 -2.24 -13.69 18.86
C VAL A 100 -1.61 -15.07 18.78
N ILE A 101 -1.78 -15.80 17.67
CA ILE A 101 -1.13 -17.10 17.48
C ILE A 101 0.39 -16.97 17.56
N LEU A 102 0.98 -16.02 16.83
CA LEU A 102 2.43 -15.84 16.83
C LEU A 102 2.96 -15.30 18.17
N ALA A 103 2.19 -14.47 18.87
CA ALA A 103 2.55 -13.96 20.20
C ALA A 103 2.61 -15.09 21.25
N VAL A 104 1.67 -16.04 21.17
CA VAL A 104 1.57 -17.14 22.12
C VAL A 104 2.50 -18.31 21.72
N ALA A 105 2.82 -18.48 20.44
CA ALA A 105 3.61 -19.61 19.93
C ALA A 105 4.94 -19.88 20.69
N PRO A 106 5.79 -18.87 20.99
CA PRO A 106 7.02 -19.10 21.75
C PRO A 106 6.80 -19.66 23.15
N SER A 107 5.73 -19.23 23.81
CA SER A 107 5.40 -19.70 25.16
C SER A 107 4.85 -21.14 25.18
N LEU A 108 4.20 -21.56 24.09
CA LEU A 108 3.64 -22.91 23.97
C LEU A 108 4.68 -23.93 23.52
N ILE A 109 5.46 -23.58 22.50
CA ILE A 109 6.37 -24.51 21.81
C ILE A 109 7.75 -24.53 22.46
N TRP A 110 8.30 -23.34 22.75
CA TRP A 110 9.68 -23.17 23.25
C TRP A 110 9.67 -22.62 24.68
N ARG A 111 9.18 -23.44 25.62
CA ARG A 111 9.16 -23.06 27.04
C ARG A 111 10.59 -22.84 27.55
N PRO A 112 10.89 -21.68 28.17
CA PRO A 112 12.19 -21.45 28.77
C PRO A 112 12.40 -22.39 29.96
N ASP A 113 13.57 -23.04 30.01
CA ASP A 113 13.92 -24.01 31.06
C ASP A 113 14.12 -23.36 32.44
N GLN A 114 14.35 -22.04 32.48
CA GLN A 114 14.56 -21.29 33.72
C GLN A 114 13.83 -19.94 33.69
N PRO A 115 13.14 -19.55 34.79
CA PRO A 115 12.60 -18.21 34.92
C PRO A 115 13.77 -17.22 34.98
N SER A 116 13.94 -16.43 33.92
CA SER A 116 14.96 -15.39 33.89
C SER A 116 14.64 -14.31 34.93
N PRO A 117 15.65 -13.77 35.64
CA PRO A 117 15.45 -12.61 36.50
C PRO A 117 14.90 -11.45 35.65
N PRO A 118 14.02 -10.60 36.21
CA PRO A 118 13.41 -9.51 35.46
C PRO A 118 14.50 -8.56 34.96
N ALA A 119 14.69 -8.54 33.63
CA ALA A 119 15.69 -7.73 32.95
C ALA A 119 15.46 -6.22 33.08
N HIS A 120 14.19 -5.83 33.23
CA HIS A 120 13.77 -4.44 33.30
C HIS A 120 13.16 -4.13 34.66
N THR A 121 13.13 -2.84 35.00
CA THR A 121 12.43 -2.36 36.20
C THR A 121 11.00 -2.87 36.22
N ARG A 122 10.46 -3.11 37.43
CA ARG A 122 9.13 -3.71 37.64
C ARG A 122 7.99 -2.99 36.88
N SER A 123 8.19 -1.73 36.51
CA SER A 123 7.23 -0.90 35.76
C SER A 123 7.19 -1.18 34.25
N PHE A 124 8.23 -1.77 33.65
CA PHE A 124 8.29 -2.07 32.22
C PHE A 124 8.78 -3.50 31.96
N SER A 125 7.96 -4.50 32.29
CA SER A 125 8.27 -5.89 31.96
C SER A 125 8.19 -6.16 30.45
N SER A 126 9.06 -7.05 29.96
CA SER A 126 8.92 -7.64 28.62
C SER A 126 7.50 -8.22 28.47
N PRO A 127 6.80 -8.00 27.34
CA PRO A 127 7.31 -7.62 26.02
C PRO A 127 7.18 -6.13 25.63
N LEU A 128 6.78 -5.25 26.57
CA LEU A 128 6.44 -3.87 26.22
C LEU A 128 7.61 -3.04 25.65
N PRO A 129 8.83 -3.07 26.23
CA PRO A 129 9.96 -2.33 25.68
C PRO A 129 10.32 -2.79 24.27
N GLU A 130 10.28 -4.10 24.01
CA GLU A 130 10.59 -4.68 22.70
C GLU A 130 9.62 -4.18 21.62
N LEU A 131 8.32 -4.20 21.93
CA LEU A 131 7.29 -3.70 21.02
C LEU A 131 7.42 -2.19 20.78
N LEU A 132 7.55 -1.38 21.84
CA LEU A 132 7.60 0.07 21.72
C LEU A 132 8.83 0.55 20.94
N VAL A 133 10.02 0.00 21.23
CA VAL A 133 11.26 0.37 20.53
C VAL A 133 11.17 0.00 19.05
N THR A 134 10.64 -1.18 18.73
CA THR A 134 10.56 -1.61 17.33
C THR A 134 9.50 -0.87 16.53
N ILE A 135 8.34 -0.58 17.13
CA ILE A 135 7.32 0.28 16.52
C ILE A 135 7.90 1.69 16.29
N ALA A 136 8.65 2.24 17.25
CA ALA A 136 9.30 3.53 17.10
C ALA A 136 10.32 3.54 15.95
N LEU A 137 11.19 2.52 15.86
CA LEU A 137 12.18 2.41 14.79
C LEU A 137 11.53 2.17 13.42
N TRP A 138 10.45 1.39 13.37
CA TRP A 138 9.64 1.25 12.16
C TRP A 138 9.03 2.58 11.75
N SER A 139 8.44 3.33 12.69
CA SER A 139 7.83 4.63 12.41
C SER A 139 8.86 5.65 11.92
N LEU A 140 10.08 5.62 12.47
CA LEU A 140 11.20 6.43 11.99
C LEU A 140 11.57 6.06 10.55
N SER A 141 11.68 4.77 10.24
CA SER A 141 11.90 4.28 8.86
C SER A 141 10.79 4.79 7.93
N TYR A 142 9.54 4.69 8.35
CA TYR A 142 8.38 5.12 7.58
C TYR A 142 8.39 6.63 7.31
N LEU A 143 8.66 7.45 8.31
CA LEU A 143 8.73 8.91 8.17
C LEU A 143 9.90 9.37 7.27
N LEU A 144 11.02 8.66 7.30
CA LEU A 144 12.19 8.96 6.45
C LEU A 144 11.97 8.60 4.98
N ARG A 145 10.90 7.88 4.65
CA ARG A 145 10.60 7.48 3.27
C ARG A 145 10.48 8.66 2.31
N MET A 146 9.71 9.70 2.68
CA MET A 146 9.51 10.87 1.82
C MET A 146 10.81 11.67 1.62
N PRO A 147 11.59 11.99 2.69
CA PRO A 147 12.92 12.57 2.53
C PRO A 147 13.87 11.75 1.63
N ILE A 148 13.91 10.43 1.78
CA ILE A 148 14.77 9.57 0.95
C ILE A 148 14.31 9.61 -0.51
N TYR A 149 13.00 9.59 -0.77
CA TYR A 149 12.48 9.70 -2.13
C TYR A 149 12.85 11.04 -2.78
N ASN A 150 12.69 12.15 -2.05
CA ASN A 150 13.04 13.49 -2.52
C ASN A 150 14.55 13.61 -2.81
N LEU A 151 15.38 13.00 -1.96
CA LEU A 151 16.82 12.94 -2.19
C LEU A 151 17.14 12.11 -3.44
N ALA A 152 16.51 10.94 -3.60
CA ALA A 152 16.71 10.09 -4.77
C ALA A 152 16.28 10.78 -6.07
N SER A 153 15.16 11.51 -6.06
CA SER A 153 14.69 12.29 -7.21
C SER A 153 15.61 13.48 -7.53
N ALA A 154 16.27 14.05 -6.53
CA ALA A 154 17.22 15.14 -6.75
C ALA A 154 18.54 14.64 -7.38
N VAL A 155 18.94 13.40 -7.06
CA VAL A 155 20.20 12.81 -7.57
C VAL A 155 20.05 12.28 -8.99
N PHE A 156 18.93 11.60 -9.29
CA PHE A 156 18.71 10.97 -10.60
C PHE A 156 17.43 11.46 -11.28
N PRO A 157 17.51 12.03 -12.49
CA PRO A 157 16.32 12.45 -13.24
C PRO A 157 15.60 11.29 -13.93
N ILE A 158 16.22 10.10 -14.01
CA ILE A 158 15.66 8.93 -14.68
C ILE A 158 14.75 8.16 -13.70
N PRO A 159 13.44 7.98 -13.99
CA PRO A 159 12.48 7.37 -13.06
C PRO A 159 12.85 5.96 -12.58
N LEU A 160 13.46 5.15 -13.46
CA LEU A 160 13.89 3.79 -13.12
C LEU A 160 15.04 3.79 -12.11
N LEU A 161 16.06 4.61 -12.34
CA LEU A 161 17.21 4.74 -11.43
C LEU A 161 16.79 5.36 -10.10
N GLN A 162 15.90 6.34 -10.14
CA GLN A 162 15.30 6.93 -8.94
C GLN A 162 14.59 5.86 -8.10
N SER A 163 13.72 5.05 -8.70
CA SER A 163 13.01 3.98 -7.99
C SER A 163 13.98 2.95 -7.41
N LEU A 164 15.00 2.54 -8.17
CA LEU A 164 16.00 1.56 -7.74
C LEU A 164 16.85 2.09 -6.59
N LEU A 165 17.36 3.33 -6.69
CA LEU A 165 18.12 3.98 -5.62
C LEU A 165 17.27 4.12 -4.36
N PHE A 166 16.05 4.66 -4.51
CA PHE A 166 15.11 4.83 -3.40
C PHE A 166 14.87 3.51 -2.67
N ASN A 167 14.50 2.43 -3.37
CA ASN A 167 14.24 1.14 -2.74
C ASN A 167 15.51 0.57 -2.08
N THR A 168 16.67 0.72 -2.72
CA THR A 168 17.94 0.23 -2.16
C THR A 168 18.30 0.93 -0.85
N VAL A 169 18.27 2.27 -0.84
CA VAL A 169 18.57 3.08 0.36
C VAL A 169 17.53 2.83 1.45
N TYR A 170 16.25 2.77 1.08
CA TYR A 170 15.16 2.52 2.03
C TYR A 170 15.27 1.13 2.67
N VAL A 171 15.48 0.08 1.88
CA VAL A 171 15.63 -1.29 2.40
C VAL A 171 16.86 -1.40 3.29
N LEU A 172 17.99 -0.79 2.90
CA LEU A 172 19.20 -0.76 3.72
C LEU A 172 18.93 -0.08 5.06
N LEU A 173 18.34 1.12 5.06
CA LEU A 173 17.99 1.85 6.27
C LEU A 173 17.03 1.03 7.16
N SER A 174 15.97 0.47 6.57
CA SER A 174 14.98 -0.36 7.25
C SER A 174 15.63 -1.57 7.94
N GLN A 175 16.53 -2.27 7.26
CA GLN A 175 17.25 -3.41 7.86
C GLN A 175 18.27 -2.98 8.92
N LEU A 176 18.93 -1.82 8.77
CA LEU A 176 19.81 -1.26 9.79
C LEU A 176 19.06 -0.86 11.05
N LEU A 177 17.91 -0.19 10.92
CA LEU A 177 17.04 0.17 12.05
C LEU A 177 16.44 -1.06 12.72
N ARG A 178 16.08 -2.08 11.95
CA ARG A 178 15.66 -3.37 12.51
C ARG A 178 16.78 -4.04 13.29
N LEU A 179 18.00 -4.05 12.76
CA LEU A 179 19.17 -4.60 13.44
C LEU A 179 19.51 -3.80 14.70
N SER A 180 19.39 -2.47 14.67
CA SER A 180 19.73 -1.60 15.81
C SER A 180 18.79 -1.79 17.01
N ALA A 181 17.59 -2.34 16.82
CA ALA A 181 16.72 -2.73 17.92
C ALA A 181 17.41 -3.72 18.89
N VAL A 182 18.23 -4.65 18.37
CA VAL A 182 18.91 -5.67 19.18
C VAL A 182 19.91 -5.07 20.18
N PRO A 183 20.88 -4.21 19.78
CA PRO A 183 21.76 -3.53 20.73
C PRO A 183 21.04 -2.51 21.61
N ILE A 184 20.04 -1.76 21.11
CA ILE A 184 19.28 -0.79 21.91
C ILE A 184 18.59 -1.49 23.09
N LEU A 185 18.03 -2.67 22.85
CA LEU A 185 17.34 -3.49 23.85
C LEU A 185 18.29 -4.34 24.70
N HIS A 186 19.61 -4.22 24.49
CA HIS A 186 20.64 -4.93 25.26
C HIS A 186 20.46 -6.46 25.26
N ILE A 187 19.89 -7.03 24.19
CA ILE A 187 19.48 -8.45 24.14
C ILE A 187 20.66 -9.40 24.37
N ARG A 188 21.87 -9.04 23.91
CA ARG A 188 23.07 -9.88 24.09
C ARG A 188 23.46 -10.07 25.56
N TYR A 189 23.20 -9.10 26.42
CA TYR A 189 23.60 -9.17 27.84
C TYR A 189 22.78 -10.17 28.64
N GLU A 190 21.58 -10.49 28.17
CA GLU A 190 20.71 -11.47 28.80
C GLU A 190 20.96 -12.90 28.31
N MET A 191 21.83 -13.04 27.31
CA MET A 191 22.16 -14.33 26.71
C MET A 191 23.01 -15.16 27.68
N GLN A 192 22.48 -16.32 28.09
CA GLN A 192 23.15 -17.24 28.99
C GLN A 192 24.08 -18.20 28.25
N TYR A 193 23.74 -18.53 27.01
CA TYR A 193 24.52 -19.42 26.16
C TYR A 193 25.55 -18.62 25.34
N PRO A 194 26.68 -19.22 24.92
CA PRO A 194 27.64 -18.54 24.06
C PRO A 194 27.05 -18.28 22.66
N LEU A 195 26.26 -19.22 22.15
CA LEU A 195 25.62 -19.18 20.84
C LEU A 195 24.10 -18.99 20.97
N PRO A 196 23.45 -18.34 19.99
CA PRO A 196 22.00 -18.12 20.04
C PRO A 196 21.27 -19.47 20.01
N THR A 197 20.45 -19.70 21.02
CA THR A 197 19.62 -20.91 21.17
C THR A 197 18.21 -20.52 21.60
N TRP A 198 17.21 -21.33 21.25
CA TRP A 198 15.81 -21.10 21.62
C TRP A 198 15.54 -21.14 23.13
N ARG A 199 16.44 -21.77 23.91
CA ARG A 199 16.35 -21.86 25.37
C ARG A 199 16.66 -20.54 26.06
N ASP A 200 17.30 -19.63 25.35
CA ASP A 200 17.72 -18.35 25.87
C ASP A 200 16.55 -17.35 25.90
N PRO A 201 16.37 -16.54 26.96
CA PRO A 201 15.39 -15.45 26.96
C PRO A 201 15.55 -14.48 25.78
N ALA A 202 16.77 -14.37 25.21
CA ALA A 202 17.02 -13.59 24.01
C ALA A 202 16.14 -14.00 22.81
N PHE A 203 15.81 -15.30 22.68
CA PHE A 203 14.95 -15.79 21.60
C PHE A 203 13.55 -15.18 21.68
N HIS A 204 12.91 -15.24 22.85
CA HIS A 204 11.57 -14.65 23.06
C HIS A 204 11.59 -13.14 22.86
N ARG A 205 12.65 -12.43 23.28
CA ARG A 205 12.76 -10.99 23.10
C ARG A 205 12.89 -10.60 21.63
N VAL A 206 13.76 -11.30 20.88
CA VAL A 206 13.88 -11.12 19.42
C VAL A 206 12.56 -11.44 18.72
N TRP A 207 11.82 -12.44 19.18
CA TRP A 207 10.50 -12.76 18.66
C TRP A 207 9.55 -11.56 18.81
N TRP A 208 9.50 -10.96 20.00
CA TRP A 208 8.68 -9.76 20.25
C TRP A 208 9.14 -8.54 19.46
N VAL A 209 10.46 -8.36 19.28
CA VAL A 209 11.02 -7.34 18.38
C VAL A 209 10.47 -7.51 16.96
N ALA A 210 10.47 -8.75 16.45
CA ALA A 210 9.97 -9.03 15.12
C ALA A 210 8.45 -8.80 14.99
N LEU A 211 7.70 -9.16 16.03
CA LEU A 211 6.25 -8.93 16.11
C LEU A 211 5.90 -7.45 16.21
N GLY A 212 6.67 -6.64 16.94
CA GLY A 212 6.43 -5.19 17.03
C GLY A 212 6.65 -4.50 15.68
N TRP A 213 7.72 -4.87 14.97
CA TRP A 213 7.94 -4.41 13.60
C TRP A 213 6.80 -4.82 12.66
N ALA A 214 6.36 -6.08 12.74
CA ALA A 214 5.27 -6.60 11.91
C ALA A 214 3.93 -5.94 12.22
N LEU A 215 3.64 -5.69 13.50
CA LEU A 215 2.42 -5.04 13.95
C LEU A 215 2.30 -3.63 13.39
N ALA A 216 3.39 -2.85 13.42
CA ALA A 216 3.42 -1.51 12.84
C ALA A 216 3.16 -1.52 11.33
N ASP A 217 3.84 -2.41 10.59
CA ASP A 217 3.66 -2.59 9.15
C ASP A 217 2.22 -3.03 8.78
N VAL A 218 1.68 -4.01 9.50
CA VAL A 218 0.32 -4.52 9.26
C VAL A 218 -0.75 -3.49 9.60
N THR A 219 -0.63 -2.77 10.71
CA THR A 219 -1.60 -1.73 11.11
C THR A 219 -1.67 -0.60 10.10
N VAL A 220 -0.52 -0.09 9.66
CA VAL A 220 -0.47 0.96 8.63
C VAL A 220 -0.97 0.44 7.28
N GLY A 221 -0.65 -0.80 6.92
CA GLY A 221 -1.18 -1.40 5.70
C GLY A 221 -2.69 -1.68 5.71
N ILE A 222 -3.29 -1.94 6.87
CA ILE A 222 -4.76 -2.02 7.03
C ILE A 222 -5.38 -0.63 6.90
N ALA A 223 -4.80 0.39 7.55
CA ALA A 223 -5.28 1.77 7.45
C ALA A 223 -5.29 2.26 5.99
N GLN A 224 -4.19 2.00 5.28
CA GLN A 224 -4.08 2.32 3.85
C GLN A 224 -5.10 1.57 2.99
N GLY A 225 -5.40 0.31 3.31
CA GLY A 225 -6.43 -0.43 2.57
C GLY A 225 -7.83 0.14 2.78
N TYR A 226 -8.15 0.67 3.97
CA TYR A 226 -9.40 1.41 4.19
C TYR A 226 -9.42 2.74 3.44
N GLU A 227 -8.31 3.47 3.39
CA GLU A 227 -8.20 4.71 2.60
C GLU A 227 -8.40 4.43 1.10
N GLN A 228 -7.75 3.38 0.57
CA GLN A 228 -7.92 2.92 -0.81
C GLN A 228 -9.38 2.54 -1.10
N LEU A 229 -10.04 1.85 -0.16
CA LEU A 229 -11.45 1.49 -0.31
C LEU A 229 -12.38 2.71 -0.22
N ALA A 230 -12.04 3.71 0.59
CA ALA A 230 -12.84 4.93 0.76
C ALA A 230 -12.93 5.76 -0.52
N LEU A 231 -11.94 5.68 -1.42
CA LEU A 231 -11.99 6.31 -2.74
C LEU A 231 -13.13 5.79 -3.62
N TYR A 232 -13.63 4.58 -3.35
CA TYR A 232 -14.75 3.97 -4.08
C TYR A 232 -16.13 4.23 -3.44
N ARG A 233 -16.19 5.00 -2.35
CA ARG A 233 -17.45 5.24 -1.62
C ARG A 233 -18.54 5.82 -2.51
N ASP A 234 -18.20 6.79 -3.35
CA ASP A 234 -19.15 7.50 -4.22
C ASP A 234 -19.27 6.87 -5.62
N ALA A 235 -18.33 5.98 -5.96
CA ALA A 235 -18.30 5.28 -7.25
C ALA A 235 -19.13 3.99 -7.27
N MET A 236 -19.45 3.43 -6.10
CA MET A 236 -20.22 2.20 -6.00
C MET A 236 -21.72 2.46 -6.08
N VAL A 237 -22.37 1.85 -7.08
CA VAL A 237 -23.82 1.95 -7.30
C VAL A 237 -24.47 0.61 -6.91
N PRO A 238 -25.51 0.62 -6.05
CA PRO A 238 -26.27 -0.59 -5.79
C PRO A 238 -26.87 -1.15 -7.07
N GLU A 239 -26.82 -2.46 -7.24
CA GLU A 239 -27.27 -3.18 -8.45
C GLU A 239 -28.68 -2.80 -8.90
N ALA A 240 -29.62 -2.67 -7.96
CA ALA A 240 -30.99 -2.21 -8.24
C ALA A 240 -31.08 -0.80 -8.87
N HIS A 241 -30.10 0.07 -8.63
CA HIS A 241 -30.05 1.44 -9.17
C HIS A 241 -29.12 1.57 -10.36
N ALA A 242 -28.31 0.55 -10.66
CA ALA A 242 -27.32 0.58 -11.73
C ALA A 242 -28.00 0.80 -13.10
N ARG A 243 -29.08 0.05 -13.37
CA ARG A 243 -29.89 0.18 -14.60
C ARG A 243 -30.53 1.57 -14.70
N ASP A 244 -31.11 2.07 -13.62
CA ASP A 244 -31.75 3.39 -13.58
C ASP A 244 -30.78 4.54 -13.83
N VAL A 245 -29.57 4.45 -13.25
CA VAL A 245 -28.51 5.44 -13.46
C VAL A 245 -28.11 5.46 -14.93
N LEU A 246 -27.83 4.31 -15.54
CA LEU A 246 -27.48 4.24 -16.96
C LEU A 246 -28.59 4.76 -17.87
N MET A 247 -29.84 4.37 -17.62
CA MET A 247 -31.00 4.85 -18.38
C MET A 247 -31.12 6.37 -18.28
N ARG A 248 -30.95 6.93 -17.08
CA ARG A 248 -30.95 8.39 -16.88
C ARG A 248 -29.87 9.09 -17.70
N TRP A 249 -28.68 8.51 -17.77
CA TRP A 249 -27.59 9.04 -18.60
C TRP A 249 -27.88 8.93 -20.10
N ARG A 250 -28.40 7.78 -20.56
CA ARG A 250 -28.78 7.57 -21.96
C ARG A 250 -29.82 8.61 -22.39
N TYR A 251 -30.87 8.81 -21.60
CA TYR A 251 -31.89 9.84 -21.86
C TYR A 251 -31.33 11.27 -21.80
N ALA A 252 -30.42 11.57 -20.87
CA ALA A 252 -29.79 12.90 -20.80
C ALA A 252 -28.92 13.19 -22.04
N TYR A 253 -28.22 12.17 -22.55
CA TYR A 253 -27.39 12.28 -23.75
C TYR A 253 -28.24 12.44 -25.01
N GLU A 254 -29.29 11.61 -25.18
CA GLU A 254 -30.24 11.70 -26.29
C GLU A 254 -30.98 13.05 -26.29
N GLY A 255 -31.40 13.53 -25.12
CA GLY A 255 -31.99 14.86 -24.96
C GLY A 255 -31.03 16.00 -25.30
N ALA A 256 -29.75 15.87 -24.95
CA ALA A 256 -28.73 16.85 -25.30
C ALA A 256 -28.40 16.86 -26.79
N GLN A 257 -28.35 15.69 -27.45
CA GLN A 257 -28.14 15.56 -28.89
C GLN A 257 -29.32 16.14 -29.70
N THR A 258 -30.55 15.92 -29.23
CA THR A 258 -31.77 16.44 -29.87
C THR A 258 -31.89 17.96 -29.71
N ARG A 259 -31.39 18.54 -28.61
CA ARG A 259 -31.26 20.01 -28.48
C ARG A 259 -30.14 20.58 -29.34
N ARG A 260 -29.03 19.86 -29.52
CA ARG A 260 -27.88 20.33 -30.31
C ARG A 260 -28.15 20.40 -31.81
N SER A 261 -29.13 19.64 -32.33
CA SER A 261 -29.56 19.71 -33.73
C SER A 261 -30.53 20.85 -34.05
N GLN A 262 -31.02 21.59 -33.04
CA GLN A 262 -31.85 22.79 -33.22
C GLN A 262 -31.12 24.11 -32.93
N ILE A 263 -29.86 24.07 -32.48
CA ILE A 263 -29.07 25.27 -32.20
C ILE A 263 -28.34 25.67 -33.49
N SER A 264 -28.81 26.73 -34.13
CA SER A 264 -28.13 27.41 -35.23
C SER A 264 -26.69 27.77 -34.83
N PRO A 265 -25.69 27.63 -35.72
CA PRO A 265 -24.28 27.88 -35.41
C PRO A 265 -23.98 29.31 -34.92
N ASP A 266 -24.91 30.26 -35.06
CA ASP A 266 -24.79 31.62 -34.50
C ASP A 266 -25.00 31.72 -32.98
N GLU A 267 -25.51 30.67 -32.32
CA GLU A 267 -25.80 30.69 -30.87
C GLU A 267 -24.68 30.06 -29.99
N ALA A 268 -23.71 29.38 -30.60
CA ALA A 268 -22.64 28.69 -29.89
C ALA A 268 -21.61 29.62 -29.22
N LEU A 269 -21.66 30.94 -29.49
CA LEU A 269 -20.80 31.96 -28.87
C LEU A 269 -21.44 32.69 -27.68
N ARG A 270 -22.55 32.18 -27.13
CA ARG A 270 -23.20 32.75 -25.93
C ARG A 270 -23.27 31.76 -24.77
N MET A 271 -22.13 31.23 -24.35
CA MET A 271 -21.97 30.68 -22.99
C MET A 271 -21.08 31.61 -22.17
N SER A 272 -21.63 32.78 -21.86
CA SER A 272 -21.23 33.60 -20.71
C SER A 272 -22.52 34.02 -20.02
N PRO A 273 -22.74 33.69 -18.74
CA PRO A 273 -23.98 34.03 -18.06
C PRO A 273 -23.96 35.52 -17.75
N ARG A 274 -24.48 36.34 -18.67
CA ARG A 274 -24.77 37.75 -18.43
C ARG A 274 -26.28 37.93 -18.36
N SER A 275 -26.86 37.64 -17.20
CA SER A 275 -28.18 38.16 -16.85
C SER A 275 -28.04 39.65 -16.55
N LEU A 276 -28.39 40.48 -17.53
CA LEU A 276 -28.73 41.87 -17.31
C LEU A 276 -30.06 41.92 -16.56
N HIS A 277 -29.98 41.96 -15.23
CA HIS A 277 -30.97 42.64 -14.42
C HIS A 277 -30.25 43.56 -13.45
N GLU A 278 -30.07 44.79 -13.92
CA GLU A 278 -29.66 45.94 -13.14
C GLU A 278 -30.90 46.35 -12.33
N ASN A 279 -30.93 45.97 -11.06
CA ASN A 279 -31.50 46.72 -9.92
C ASN A 279 -31.50 45.84 -8.67
N GLU A 280 -30.83 46.33 -7.63
CA GLU A 280 -30.90 45.91 -6.22
C GLU A 280 -30.64 44.42 -5.90
N ASP A 281 -29.37 44.07 -5.61
CA ASP A 281 -29.01 43.23 -4.45
C ASP A 281 -27.48 43.00 -4.38
N LEU A 282 -26.77 43.90 -3.70
CA LEU A 282 -25.34 43.73 -3.39
C LEU A 282 -25.06 42.54 -2.45
N ASP A 283 -26.10 41.93 -1.85
CA ASP A 283 -26.01 40.73 -1.02
C ASP A 283 -26.17 39.42 -1.83
N GLY A 284 -26.80 39.47 -3.02
CA GLY A 284 -27.00 38.32 -3.90
C GLY A 284 -25.72 37.89 -4.62
N THR A 285 -24.90 38.86 -5.05
CA THR A 285 -23.63 38.60 -5.75
C THR A 285 -22.62 37.86 -4.86
N ARG A 286 -22.55 38.20 -3.57
CA ARG A 286 -21.68 37.52 -2.60
C ARG A 286 -22.13 36.08 -2.31
N LYS A 287 -23.44 35.85 -2.20
CA LYS A 287 -24.02 34.50 -2.03
C LYS A 287 -23.80 33.64 -3.27
N SER A 288 -23.94 34.22 -4.47
CA SER A 288 -23.67 33.53 -5.73
C SER A 288 -22.19 33.19 -5.89
N GLU A 289 -21.27 34.10 -5.51
CA GLU A 289 -19.83 33.84 -5.59
C GLU A 289 -19.39 32.77 -4.58
N ALA A 290 -19.94 32.79 -3.36
CA ALA A 290 -19.70 31.76 -2.36
C ALA A 290 -20.24 30.38 -2.79
N ALA A 291 -21.45 30.33 -3.37
CA ALA A 291 -22.02 29.10 -3.89
C ALA A 291 -21.22 28.55 -5.07
N LEU A 292 -20.72 29.43 -5.96
CA LEU A 292 -19.87 29.05 -7.07
C LEU A 292 -18.51 28.52 -6.60
N ARG A 293 -17.88 29.18 -5.62
CA ARG A 293 -16.63 28.69 -5.01
C ARG A 293 -16.82 27.31 -4.39
N LEU A 294 -17.91 27.12 -3.65
CA LEU A 294 -18.23 25.83 -3.04
C LEU A 294 -18.48 24.73 -4.09
N ALA A 295 -19.14 25.05 -5.20
CA ALA A 295 -19.32 24.11 -6.31
C ALA A 295 -17.98 23.75 -6.97
N VAL A 296 -17.10 24.74 -7.20
CA VAL A 296 -15.75 24.52 -7.75
C VAL A 296 -14.90 23.68 -6.80
N ASP A 297 -14.95 23.95 -5.50
CA ASP A 297 -14.22 23.17 -4.49
C ASP A 297 -14.70 21.71 -4.46
N GLN A 298 -16.02 21.48 -4.59
CA GLN A 298 -16.61 20.14 -4.70
C GLN A 298 -16.19 19.42 -5.98
N ASP A 299 -16.27 20.10 -7.13
CA ASP A 299 -15.85 19.56 -8.42
C ASP A 299 -14.35 19.23 -8.41
N PHE A 300 -13.53 20.09 -7.82
CA PHE A 300 -12.09 19.85 -7.64
C PHE A 300 -11.82 18.64 -6.76
N GLU A 301 -12.52 18.51 -5.63
CA GLU A 301 -12.39 17.34 -4.75
C GLU A 301 -12.80 16.04 -5.47
N GLN A 302 -13.88 16.07 -6.27
CA GLN A 302 -14.27 14.93 -7.10
C GLN A 302 -13.19 14.57 -8.12
N LEU A 303 -12.61 15.56 -8.81
CA LEU A 303 -11.53 15.34 -9.76
C LEU A 303 -10.29 14.74 -9.09
N VAL A 304 -9.93 15.20 -7.88
CA VAL A 304 -8.83 14.63 -7.10
C VAL A 304 -9.12 13.17 -6.76
N ARG A 305 -10.32 12.84 -6.28
CA ARG A 305 -10.69 11.45 -5.98
C ARG A 305 -10.68 10.54 -7.21
N LEU A 306 -11.14 11.05 -8.35
CA LEU A 306 -11.11 10.31 -9.62
C LEU A 306 -9.68 10.03 -10.05
N LYS A 307 -8.79 11.04 -9.96
CA LYS A 307 -7.38 10.89 -10.26
C LYS A 307 -6.69 9.91 -9.32
N ASP A 308 -6.92 10.03 -8.01
CA ASP A 308 -6.31 9.14 -7.01
C ASP A 308 -6.72 7.68 -7.23
N ARG A 309 -7.97 7.47 -7.66
CA ARG A 309 -8.47 6.14 -8.04
C ARG A 309 -7.80 5.61 -9.29
N GLU A 310 -7.70 6.42 -10.34
CA GLU A 310 -7.02 6.06 -11.59
C GLU A 310 -5.56 5.67 -11.34
N GLU A 311 -4.83 6.46 -10.55
CA GLU A 311 -3.44 6.16 -10.19
C GLU A 311 -3.33 4.80 -9.46
N LEU A 312 -4.27 4.50 -8.54
CA LEU A 312 -4.30 3.20 -7.86
C LEU A 312 -4.59 2.03 -8.79
N GLU A 313 -5.50 2.21 -9.74
CA GLU A 313 -5.85 1.21 -10.75
C GLU A 313 -4.65 0.90 -11.66
N ASP A 314 -3.93 1.93 -12.08
CA ASP A 314 -2.69 1.79 -12.85
C ASP A 314 -1.60 1.04 -12.06
N ILE A 315 -1.51 1.28 -10.76
CA ILE A 315 -0.54 0.63 -9.88
C ILE A 315 -0.79 -0.86 -9.75
N TYR A 316 -2.03 -1.25 -9.47
CA TYR A 316 -2.40 -2.65 -9.25
C TYR A 316 -2.67 -3.40 -10.57
N GLY A 317 -2.90 -2.66 -11.65
CA GLY A 317 -3.37 -3.16 -12.94
C GLY A 317 -4.87 -3.52 -12.96
N ILE A 318 -5.54 -3.49 -11.80
CA ILE A 318 -6.95 -3.79 -11.60
C ILE A 318 -7.53 -2.91 -10.48
N PRO A 319 -8.85 -2.62 -10.49
CA PRO A 319 -9.51 -1.95 -9.37
C PRO A 319 -9.33 -2.70 -8.04
N PRO A 320 -8.83 -2.04 -6.97
CA PRO A 320 -8.70 -2.62 -5.63
C PRO A 320 -9.97 -3.31 -5.10
N ILE A 321 -11.15 -2.85 -5.53
CA ILE A 321 -12.44 -3.43 -5.15
C ILE A 321 -12.72 -4.82 -5.75
N LYS A 322 -12.02 -5.16 -6.84
CA LYS A 322 -12.04 -6.48 -7.49
C LYS A 322 -11.03 -7.43 -6.86
N ILE A 323 -10.03 -6.93 -6.13
CA ILE A 323 -9.06 -7.77 -5.42
C ILE A 323 -9.79 -8.55 -4.32
N PRO A 324 -9.76 -9.89 -4.32
CA PRO A 324 -10.41 -10.68 -3.29
C PRO A 324 -9.80 -10.39 -1.91
N VAL A 325 -10.65 -10.20 -0.90
CA VAL A 325 -10.21 -9.88 0.48
C VAL A 325 -9.27 -10.95 1.07
N PHE A 326 -9.40 -12.20 0.63
CA PHE A 326 -8.45 -13.26 0.99
C PHE A 326 -7.02 -12.91 0.61
N VAL A 327 -6.79 -12.27 -0.54
CA VAL A 327 -5.45 -11.83 -0.95
C VAL A 327 -4.93 -10.81 0.03
N SER A 328 -5.74 -9.82 0.44
CA SER A 328 -5.36 -8.84 1.46
C SER A 328 -5.04 -9.49 2.81
N CYS A 329 -5.77 -10.55 3.20
CA CYS A 329 -5.47 -11.32 4.42
C CYS A 329 -4.13 -12.07 4.31
N LEU A 330 -3.93 -12.81 3.21
CA LEU A 330 -2.67 -13.52 2.90
C LEU A 330 -1.49 -12.56 2.93
N GLN A 331 -1.71 -11.38 2.36
CA GLN A 331 -0.79 -10.28 2.32
C GLN A 331 -0.39 -9.77 3.71
N ARG A 332 -1.30 -9.71 4.69
CA ARG A 332 -0.97 -9.34 6.07
C ARG A 332 -0.23 -10.47 6.81
N LEU A 333 -0.65 -11.72 6.58
CA LEU A 333 0.04 -12.89 7.11
C LEU A 333 1.50 -12.95 6.63
N ASP A 334 1.73 -12.73 5.34
CA ASP A 334 3.07 -12.63 4.74
C ASP A 334 3.93 -11.59 5.46
N ALA A 335 3.40 -10.39 5.72
CA ALA A 335 4.13 -9.35 6.43
C ALA A 335 4.59 -9.79 7.84
N PHE A 336 3.74 -10.51 8.57
CA PHE A 336 4.12 -11.12 9.86
C PHE A 336 5.22 -12.16 9.71
N VAL A 337 5.00 -13.16 8.85
CA VAL A 337 5.90 -14.31 8.68
C VAL A 337 7.27 -13.83 8.21
N LEU A 338 7.32 -12.97 7.21
CA LEU A 338 8.59 -12.49 6.71
C LEU A 338 9.29 -11.54 7.69
N SER A 339 8.56 -10.63 8.37
CA SER A 339 9.17 -9.78 9.41
C SER A 339 9.82 -10.64 10.50
N LEU A 340 9.11 -11.69 10.94
CA LEU A 340 9.60 -12.68 11.88
C LEU A 340 10.88 -13.36 11.37
N GLY A 341 10.83 -14.00 10.19
CA GLY A 341 11.94 -14.76 9.65
C GLY A 341 13.20 -13.91 9.44
N MET A 342 13.07 -12.74 8.83
CA MET A 342 14.19 -11.84 8.59
C MET A 342 14.81 -11.32 9.90
N THR A 343 13.98 -10.99 10.89
CA THR A 343 14.48 -10.53 12.20
C THR A 343 15.20 -11.66 12.93
N LEU A 344 14.69 -12.89 12.90
CA LEU A 344 15.34 -14.06 13.49
C LEU A 344 16.71 -14.34 12.85
N ILE A 345 16.83 -14.26 11.52
CA ILE A 345 18.10 -14.49 10.83
C ILE A 345 19.10 -13.37 11.14
N VAL A 346 18.70 -12.10 11.00
CA VAL A 346 19.60 -10.94 11.27
C VAL A 346 20.10 -10.96 12.71
N SER A 347 19.20 -11.17 13.67
CA SER A 347 19.55 -11.20 15.09
C SER A 347 20.46 -12.37 15.45
N ALA A 348 20.18 -13.59 14.94
CA ALA A 348 21.07 -14.74 15.15
C ALA A 348 22.47 -14.47 14.60
N ALA A 349 22.57 -13.90 13.40
CA ALA A 349 23.84 -13.57 12.77
C ALA A 349 24.59 -12.47 13.54
N TYR A 350 23.89 -11.45 14.03
CA TYR A 350 24.45 -10.38 14.84
C TYR A 350 24.96 -10.88 16.19
N LEU A 351 24.18 -11.71 16.90
CA LEU A 351 24.57 -12.25 18.21
C LEU A 351 25.77 -13.20 18.13
N ARG A 352 26.07 -13.76 16.96
CA ARG A 352 27.28 -14.55 16.68
C ARG A 352 28.49 -13.69 16.28
N ALA A 353 28.28 -12.42 15.95
CA ALA A 353 29.35 -11.52 15.54
C ALA A 353 30.04 -10.88 16.76
N PRO A 354 31.37 -10.70 16.72
CA PRO A 354 32.12 -9.90 17.69
C PRO A 354 31.55 -8.51 17.94
N LEU A 355 30.84 -7.92 16.97
CA LEU A 355 30.20 -6.60 17.08
C LEU A 355 29.13 -6.53 18.18
N ALA A 356 28.58 -7.67 18.63
CA ALA A 356 27.63 -7.70 19.74
C ALA A 356 28.30 -7.51 21.12
N PHE A 357 29.64 -7.49 21.18
CA PHE A 357 30.40 -7.36 22.41
C PHE A 357 31.11 -6.00 22.46
N PRO A 358 30.68 -5.07 23.32
CA PRO A 358 31.32 -3.75 23.42
C PRO A 358 32.71 -3.81 24.05
N ASP A 359 33.01 -4.83 24.85
CA ASP A 359 34.21 -4.87 25.69
C ASP A 359 35.51 -5.23 24.96
N GLY A 360 35.49 -5.57 23.67
CA GLY A 360 36.69 -5.76 22.84
C GLY A 360 37.72 -6.79 23.34
N LYS A 361 37.42 -7.54 24.41
CA LYS A 361 38.27 -8.59 24.97
C LYS A 361 38.44 -9.70 23.93
N SER A 362 39.55 -10.43 24.01
CA SER A 362 39.83 -11.58 23.15
C SER A 362 38.69 -12.61 23.26
N LEU A 363 37.72 -12.52 22.35
CA LEU A 363 36.60 -13.43 22.27
C LEU A 363 37.09 -14.80 21.76
N PRO A 364 36.48 -15.91 22.20
CA PRO A 364 36.81 -17.21 21.67
C PRO A 364 36.53 -17.26 20.15
N PRO A 365 37.27 -18.08 19.39
CA PRO A 365 37.20 -18.13 17.91
C PRO A 365 35.83 -18.58 17.36
N ILE A 366 34.91 -18.97 18.24
CA ILE A 366 33.52 -19.29 17.94
C ILE A 366 32.77 -18.07 17.38
N TYR A 367 33.16 -16.85 17.79
CA TYR A 367 32.55 -15.61 17.32
C TYR A 367 33.26 -15.13 16.05
N THR A 368 32.52 -15.08 14.94
CA THR A 368 33.05 -14.63 13.66
C THR A 368 32.10 -13.65 12.99
N ASN A 369 32.67 -12.65 12.31
CA ASN A 369 31.88 -11.71 11.50
C ASN A 369 31.32 -12.36 10.23
N SER A 370 31.77 -13.57 9.88
CA SER A 370 31.41 -14.25 8.63
C SER A 370 29.90 -14.45 8.50
N ALA A 371 29.22 -14.87 9.58
CA ALA A 371 27.79 -15.10 9.58
C ALA A 371 27.00 -13.80 9.32
N LEU A 372 27.36 -12.69 9.97
CA LEU A 372 26.71 -11.39 9.77
C LEU A 372 27.03 -10.81 8.38
N ALA A 373 28.30 -10.92 7.96
CA ALA A 373 28.75 -10.45 6.65
C ALA A 373 28.09 -11.20 5.48
N ALA A 374 27.66 -12.45 5.69
CA ALA A 374 26.88 -13.20 4.70
C ALA A 374 25.37 -12.96 4.81
N ALA A 375 24.81 -13.05 6.03
CA ALA A 375 23.37 -13.00 6.24
C ALA A 375 22.78 -11.61 5.97
N PHE A 376 23.45 -10.54 6.41
CA PHE A 376 22.94 -9.17 6.26
C PHE A 376 22.76 -8.74 4.79
N PRO A 377 23.77 -8.85 3.89
CA PRO A 377 23.56 -8.52 2.48
C PRO A 377 22.57 -9.46 1.80
N LEU A 378 22.53 -10.76 2.16
CA LEU A 378 21.53 -11.68 1.62
C LEU A 378 20.11 -11.20 1.95
N ILE A 379 19.87 -10.77 3.18
CA ILE A 379 18.58 -10.24 3.63
C ILE A 379 18.23 -8.93 2.92
N ILE A 380 19.21 -8.04 2.72
CA ILE A 380 19.01 -6.83 1.92
C ILE A 380 18.61 -7.19 0.50
N VAL A 381 19.30 -8.14 -0.15
CA VAL A 381 19.00 -8.56 -1.52
C VAL A 381 17.61 -9.18 -1.61
N VAL A 382 17.26 -10.10 -0.71
CA VAL A 382 15.93 -10.73 -0.66
C VAL A 382 14.84 -9.68 -0.45
N HIS A 383 15.03 -8.76 0.49
CA HIS A 383 14.06 -7.69 0.73
C HIS A 383 13.98 -6.73 -0.46
N LEU A 384 15.10 -6.39 -1.09
CA LEU A 384 15.14 -5.52 -2.26
C LEU A 384 14.41 -6.15 -3.45
N VAL A 385 14.64 -7.43 -3.74
CA VAL A 385 13.95 -8.15 -4.82
C VAL A 385 12.44 -8.12 -4.60
N LEU A 386 11.99 -8.39 -3.38
CA LEU A 386 10.56 -8.36 -3.05
C LEU A 386 9.99 -6.93 -3.04
N ALA A 387 10.77 -5.92 -2.63
CA ALA A 387 10.36 -4.52 -2.74
C ALA A 387 10.23 -4.09 -4.22
N LEU A 388 11.13 -4.56 -5.09
CA LEU A 388 11.08 -4.32 -6.53
C LEU A 388 9.88 -5.04 -7.19
N LEU A 389 9.53 -6.23 -6.71
CA LEU A 389 8.35 -6.97 -7.16
C LEU A 389 7.03 -6.22 -6.91
N HIS A 390 6.98 -5.42 -5.83
CA HIS A 390 5.84 -4.57 -5.48
C HIS A 390 5.87 -3.18 -6.13
N THR A 391 6.78 -2.92 -7.07
CA THR A 391 6.79 -1.66 -7.82
C THR A 391 5.68 -1.66 -8.87
N PRO A 392 5.05 -0.50 -9.16
CA PRO A 392 3.94 -0.41 -10.13
C PRO A 392 4.18 -1.14 -11.47
N PRO A 393 5.33 -0.96 -12.16
CA PRO A 393 5.51 -1.58 -13.48
C PRO A 393 5.61 -3.10 -13.43
N VAL A 394 6.04 -3.66 -12.29
CA VAL A 394 6.19 -5.11 -12.12
C VAL A 394 4.90 -5.70 -11.55
N LEU A 395 4.29 -5.05 -10.57
CA LEU A 395 3.08 -5.51 -9.90
C LEU A 395 1.90 -5.63 -10.87
N ALA A 396 1.71 -4.63 -11.74
CA ALA A 396 0.66 -4.65 -12.75
C ALA A 396 0.83 -5.78 -13.79
N ARG A 397 2.07 -6.26 -14.01
CA ARG A 397 2.36 -7.34 -14.98
C ARG A 397 2.29 -8.73 -14.35
N VAL A 398 2.78 -8.88 -13.13
CA VAL A 398 2.87 -10.18 -12.43
C VAL A 398 1.55 -10.52 -11.72
N GLY A 399 0.78 -9.51 -11.35
CA GLY A 399 -0.48 -9.64 -10.63
C GLY A 399 -0.29 -9.73 -9.12
N VAL A 400 -1.25 -9.14 -8.39
CA VAL A 400 -1.22 -9.01 -6.92
C VAL A 400 -1.27 -10.38 -6.21
N HIS A 401 -1.90 -11.38 -6.83
CA HIS A 401 -2.00 -12.72 -6.28
C HIS A 401 -0.63 -13.41 -6.24
N THR A 402 0.06 -13.44 -7.37
CA THR A 402 1.37 -14.07 -7.52
C THR A 402 2.39 -13.45 -6.59
N THR A 403 2.40 -12.11 -6.49
CA THR A 403 3.33 -11.42 -5.59
C THR A 403 3.07 -11.75 -4.11
N ALA A 404 1.80 -11.89 -3.70
CA ALA A 404 1.45 -12.31 -2.35
C ALA A 404 1.90 -13.75 -2.03
N TYR A 405 1.75 -14.69 -2.97
CA TYR A 405 2.21 -16.07 -2.78
C TYR A 405 3.74 -16.19 -2.73
N VAL A 406 4.44 -15.48 -3.62
CA VAL A 406 5.92 -15.45 -3.63
C VAL A 406 6.45 -14.86 -2.33
N GLY A 407 5.87 -13.75 -1.86
CA GLY A 407 6.20 -13.15 -0.57
C GLY A 407 6.06 -14.17 0.56
N LEU A 408 4.90 -14.82 0.65
CA LEU A 408 4.61 -15.80 1.70
C LEU A 408 5.60 -16.97 1.69
N LEU A 409 5.94 -17.51 0.51
CA LEU A 409 6.87 -18.61 0.38
C LEU A 409 8.28 -18.21 0.86
N VAL A 410 8.76 -17.03 0.45
CA VAL A 410 10.05 -16.49 0.93
C VAL A 410 10.00 -16.20 2.43
N GLY A 411 8.88 -15.69 2.94
CA GLY A 411 8.62 -15.48 4.36
C GLY A 411 8.74 -16.78 5.14
N LEU A 412 8.03 -17.83 4.74
CA LEU A 412 8.08 -19.15 5.38
C LEU A 412 9.50 -19.72 5.37
N GLY A 413 10.17 -19.68 4.22
CA GLY A 413 11.57 -20.12 4.10
C GLY A 413 12.49 -19.36 5.06
N SER A 414 12.25 -18.05 5.22
CA SER A 414 13.00 -17.19 6.14
C SER A 414 12.71 -17.52 7.61
N VAL A 415 11.47 -17.86 7.98
CA VAL A 415 11.12 -18.32 9.33
C VAL A 415 11.79 -19.64 9.65
N PHE A 416 11.71 -20.65 8.78
CA PHE A 416 12.36 -21.93 9.00
C PHE A 416 13.89 -21.78 9.09
N THR A 417 14.49 -20.96 8.23
CA THR A 417 15.92 -20.66 8.29
C THR A 417 16.27 -19.99 9.62
N GLY A 418 15.48 -18.99 10.03
CA GLY A 418 15.62 -18.32 11.33
C GLY A 418 15.54 -19.31 12.48
N LEU A 419 14.45 -20.08 12.59
CA LEU A 419 14.26 -21.11 13.62
C LEU A 419 15.43 -22.12 13.64
N GLY A 420 15.92 -22.56 12.49
CA GLY A 420 17.09 -23.42 12.38
C GLY A 420 18.36 -22.78 12.94
N LEU A 421 18.59 -21.49 12.68
CA LEU A 421 19.73 -20.74 13.24
C LEU A 421 19.68 -20.59 14.77
N TRP A 422 18.48 -20.62 15.36
CA TRP A 422 18.25 -20.63 16.80
C TRP A 422 18.19 -22.05 17.39
N GLY A 423 18.38 -23.10 16.58
CA GLY A 423 18.30 -24.50 17.01
C GLY A 423 16.89 -24.93 17.42
N ALA A 424 15.86 -24.20 17.03
CA ALA A 424 14.47 -24.43 17.43
C ALA A 424 13.80 -25.60 16.69
N LEU A 425 14.44 -26.09 15.62
CA LEU A 425 13.98 -27.20 14.77
C LEU A 425 14.65 -28.55 15.08
N SER A 426 15.67 -28.55 15.95
CA SER A 426 16.41 -29.75 16.41
C SER A 426 15.93 -30.16 17.79
#